data_AF-A0A520A1Y7-F1
#
_entry.id   AF-A0A520A1Y7-F1
#
_cell.length_a   1.000
_cell.length_b   1.000
_cell.length_c   1.000
_cell.angle_alpha   90.00
_cell.angle_beta   90.00
_cell.angle_gamma   90.00
#
_symmetry.space_group_name_H-M   'P 1'
#
loop_
_entity.id
_entity.type
_entity.pdbx_description
1 polymer ?
#
loop_
_entity_poly.entity_id
_entity_poly.type
_entity_poly.pdbx_seq_one_letter_code
_entity_poly.pdbx_strand_id
1 'polypeptide(L)'
;MIDDKAFWVWQFLGHLHPLVVHFPVSVVIIAAALELFTLRNYDSKLRAGIKILVGIGAATAIISVIFGWLLSISRDYEGDKLELHKWIGLATAILSFLTALLLYIITKHRTSFRIIIYRLLIFSSAIGITIAGHLGAELTHGTGFLSSTLPWNVKKGTLPRVELDLVALKKDSLPLTPENEVALNAEVKAIFSESCYKCHGPDKKKGGLRLDTKELAFKGGEDGVVIVVGHPEKSELFRRITLPSEHKDAMPTEGKKLKDRDIDIVKIWISKGAPWPEGGVAPGIATTKIIKSTLLTSLPISKSENLTAEDLELNTEVRAIFAHNCYSCHGAKKMKAGLRLDSKTFALRGGEDGPVIVPGKPEKSELFKRIMLPVDHKEFMPSDAKKLSQRDIGIIKLWISKGAPWQDNGVKSANEPVFRVAKLAPRNPKLPAVTGSKKLSNPVDIWVANYFKKRKITWPQKVDDRLY
;
A
#
# COMPACT_ATOMS: atom_id res chain seq x y z
N MET A 1 -14.54 -20.58 24.63
CA MET A 1 -15.20 -19.28 24.42
C MET A 1 -14.42 -18.25 25.22
N ILE A 2 -13.40 -17.63 24.63
CA ILE A 2 -12.72 -16.47 25.21
C ILE A 2 -13.33 -15.26 24.51
N ASP A 3 -13.82 -14.32 25.30
CA ASP A 3 -14.69 -13.20 24.95
C ASP A 3 -14.13 -12.36 23.78
N ASP A 4 -14.85 -12.34 22.64
CA ASP A 4 -14.53 -11.53 21.45
C ASP A 4 -14.45 -10.02 21.77
N LYS A 5 -15.03 -9.59 22.91
CA LYS A 5 -14.95 -8.20 23.37
C LYS A 5 -13.58 -7.79 23.90
N ALA A 6 -12.76 -8.73 24.38
CA ALA A 6 -11.40 -8.40 24.80
C ALA A 6 -10.51 -8.09 23.58
N PHE A 7 -10.73 -8.78 22.46
CA PHE A 7 -9.86 -8.74 21.28
C PHE A 7 -9.80 -7.35 20.62
N TRP A 8 -10.93 -6.64 20.50
CA TRP A 8 -10.94 -5.33 19.82
C TRP A 8 -10.24 -4.24 20.63
N VAL A 9 -10.32 -4.27 21.97
CA VAL A 9 -9.64 -3.29 22.84
C VAL A 9 -8.14 -3.44 22.69
N TRP A 10 -7.65 -4.68 22.71
CA TRP A 10 -6.24 -4.96 22.51
C TRP A 10 -5.74 -4.49 21.13
N GLN A 11 -6.51 -4.76 20.07
CA GLN A 11 -6.19 -4.26 18.75
C GLN A 11 -6.17 -2.73 18.70
N PHE A 12 -7.18 -2.07 19.27
CA PHE A 12 -7.26 -0.61 19.33
C PHE A 12 -6.05 0.00 20.05
N LEU A 13 -5.69 -0.52 21.23
CA LEU A 13 -4.51 -0.07 21.97
C LEU A 13 -3.22 -0.31 21.18
N GLY A 14 -3.09 -1.42 20.47
CA GLY A 14 -1.96 -1.66 19.56
C GLY A 14 -1.85 -0.59 18.47
N HIS A 15 -2.97 -0.20 17.86
CA HIS A 15 -3.00 0.86 16.83
C HIS A 15 -2.65 2.25 17.37
N LEU A 16 -2.70 2.46 18.69
CA LEU A 16 -2.22 3.69 19.31
C LEU A 16 -0.68 3.73 19.44
N HIS A 17 0.04 2.65 19.14
CA HIS A 17 1.51 2.63 19.24
C HIS A 17 2.20 3.80 18.50
N PRO A 18 1.87 4.14 17.23
CA PRO A 18 2.46 5.30 16.55
C PRO A 18 2.19 6.62 17.28
N LEU A 19 0.99 6.79 17.87
CA LEU A 19 0.67 7.99 18.65
C LEU A 19 1.52 8.07 19.92
N VAL A 20 1.65 6.94 20.62
CA VAL A 20 2.35 6.84 21.91
C VAL A 20 3.86 6.81 21.75
N VAL A 21 4.41 6.46 20.58
CA VAL A 21 5.87 6.42 20.35
C VAL A 21 6.46 7.79 20.00
N HIS A 22 5.75 8.64 19.25
CA HIS A 22 6.30 9.94 18.83
C HIS A 22 6.56 10.91 20.00
N PHE A 23 5.80 10.77 21.08
CA PHE A 23 5.96 11.56 22.30
C PHE A 23 7.25 11.22 23.09
N PRO A 24 7.49 9.97 23.58
CA PRO A 24 8.73 9.58 24.28
C PRO A 24 9.97 9.80 23.43
N VAL A 25 9.90 9.49 22.14
CA VAL A 25 11.01 9.66 21.19
C VAL A 25 11.50 11.10 21.18
N SER A 26 10.59 12.06 21.04
CA SER A 26 10.92 13.48 21.01
C SER A 26 11.45 13.97 22.36
N VAL A 27 10.81 13.55 23.45
CA VAL A 27 11.15 14.00 24.81
C VAL A 27 12.54 13.53 25.25
N VAL A 28 12.90 12.27 25.00
CA VAL A 28 14.23 11.75 25.37
C VAL A 28 15.33 12.35 24.50
N ILE A 29 15.09 12.55 23.20
CA ILE A 29 16.04 13.23 22.31
C ILE A 29 16.26 14.68 22.76
N ILE A 30 15.21 15.42 23.12
CA ILE A 30 15.33 16.77 23.66
C ILE A 30 16.10 16.75 24.98
N ALA A 31 15.84 15.80 25.87
CA ALA A 31 16.58 15.67 27.13
C ALA A 31 18.08 15.41 26.89
N ALA A 32 18.42 14.54 25.93
CA ALA A 32 19.81 14.28 25.53
C ALA A 32 20.47 15.53 24.92
N ALA A 33 19.76 16.27 24.08
CA ALA A 33 20.23 17.53 23.51
C ALA A 33 20.48 18.61 24.58
N LEU A 34 19.57 18.74 25.57
CA LEU A 34 19.77 19.64 26.70
C LEU A 34 20.95 19.21 27.58
N GLU A 35 21.16 17.91 27.78
CA GLU A 35 22.30 17.39 28.55
C GLU A 35 23.66 17.76 27.91
N LEU A 36 23.76 17.89 26.59
CA LEU A 36 24.98 18.36 25.90
C LEU A 36 25.45 19.74 26.41
N PHE A 37 24.51 20.64 26.72
CA PHE A 37 24.84 21.96 27.25
C PHE A 37 25.28 21.92 28.72
N THR A 38 25.10 20.79 29.40
CA THR A 38 25.48 20.61 30.81
C THR A 38 26.77 19.81 30.98
N LEU A 39 27.45 19.40 29.90
CA LEU A 39 28.66 18.57 29.96
C LEU A 39 29.74 19.15 30.88
N ARG A 40 29.94 20.47 30.85
CA ARG A 40 30.90 21.20 31.70
C ARG A 40 30.37 21.49 33.10
N ASN A 41 29.07 21.71 33.26
CA ASN A 41 28.44 22.02 34.54
C ASN A 41 27.15 21.22 34.73
N TYR A 42 27.22 20.18 35.57
CA TYR A 42 26.08 19.32 35.87
C TYR A 42 24.90 20.07 36.51
N ASP A 43 25.18 21.11 37.31
CA ASP A 43 24.21 21.89 38.09
C ASP A 43 23.65 23.10 37.31
N SER A 44 23.65 23.01 35.98
CA SER A 44 23.03 24.01 35.10
C SER A 44 21.55 24.21 35.43
N LYS A 45 21.02 25.42 35.17
CA LYS A 45 19.59 25.75 35.30
C LYS A 45 18.68 24.81 34.49
N LEU A 46 19.22 24.18 33.43
CA LEU A 46 18.51 23.21 32.59
C LEU A 46 18.20 21.88 33.32
N ARG A 47 18.87 21.59 34.44
CA ARG A 47 18.78 20.30 35.15
C ARG A 47 17.36 19.96 35.60
N ALA A 48 16.58 20.95 36.03
CA ALA A 48 15.19 20.74 36.43
C ALA A 48 14.34 20.25 35.25
N GLY A 49 14.48 20.88 34.08
CA GLY A 49 13.81 20.47 32.85
C GLY A 49 14.24 19.07 32.40
N ILE A 50 15.55 18.79 32.41
CA ILE A 50 16.09 17.47 32.04
C ILE A 50 15.50 16.36 32.93
N LYS A 51 15.39 16.57 34.25
CA LYS A 51 14.77 15.59 35.16
C LYS A 51 13.33 15.26 34.79
N ILE A 52 12.53 16.28 34.48
CA ILE A 52 11.12 16.12 34.09
C ILE A 52 11.04 15.38 32.75
N LEU A 53 11.82 15.81 31.76
CA LEU A 53 11.82 15.19 30.43
C LEU A 53 12.26 13.72 30.48
N VAL A 54 13.34 13.40 31.20
CA VAL A 54 13.80 12.01 31.35
C VAL A 54 12.74 11.16 32.06
N GLY A 55 12.08 11.68 33.09
CA GLY A 55 11.00 10.97 33.79
C GLY A 55 9.80 10.67 32.90
N ILE A 56 9.31 11.69 32.18
CA ILE A 56 8.18 11.54 31.23
C ILE A 56 8.57 10.59 30.09
N GLY A 57 9.76 10.75 29.52
CA GLY A 57 10.27 9.91 28.44
C GLY A 57 10.38 8.44 28.84
N ALA A 58 10.90 8.15 30.04
CA ALA A 58 10.99 6.78 30.55
C ALA A 58 9.60 6.15 30.76
N ALA A 59 8.66 6.88 31.37
CA ALA A 59 7.31 6.37 31.60
C ALA A 59 6.58 6.07 30.29
N THR A 60 6.67 6.98 29.31
CA THR A 60 5.99 6.83 28.02
C THR A 60 6.66 5.81 27.10
N ALA A 61 7.99 5.61 27.21
CA ALA A 61 8.69 4.53 26.50
C ALA A 61 8.20 3.13 26.91
N ILE A 62 7.92 2.92 28.21
CA ILE A 62 7.36 1.65 28.71
C ILE A 62 5.97 1.40 28.09
N ILE A 63 5.10 2.41 28.10
CA ILE A 63 3.76 2.31 27.49
C ILE A 63 3.89 2.02 25.98
N SER A 64 4.81 2.69 25.30
CA SER A 64 5.07 2.48 23.87
C SER A 64 5.48 1.04 23.56
N VAL A 65 6.33 0.41 24.38
CA VAL A 65 6.72 -1.00 24.21
C VAL A 65 5.53 -1.94 24.40
N ILE A 66 4.69 -1.70 25.42
CA ILE A 66 3.47 -2.50 25.66
C ILE A 66 2.56 -2.45 24.43
N PHE A 67 2.28 -1.25 23.92
CA PHE A 67 1.41 -1.06 22.75
C PHE A 67 2.05 -1.63 21.47
N GLY A 68 3.37 -1.49 21.31
CA GLY A 68 4.09 -2.06 20.18
C GLY A 68 4.08 -3.59 20.18
N TRP A 69 4.21 -4.21 21.35
CA TRP A 69 4.09 -5.66 21.49
C TRP A 69 2.69 -6.14 21.14
N LEU A 70 1.67 -5.41 21.61
CA LEU A 70 0.27 -5.68 21.30
C LEU A 70 -0.03 -5.53 19.81
N LEU A 71 0.55 -4.50 19.16
CA LEU A 71 0.46 -4.31 17.71
C LEU A 71 1.15 -5.45 16.95
N SER A 72 2.26 -5.99 17.45
CA SER A 72 2.95 -7.13 16.80
C SER A 72 2.14 -8.43 16.78
N ILE A 73 1.09 -8.54 17.61
CA ILE A 73 0.18 -9.69 17.61
C ILE A 73 -0.83 -9.57 16.46
N SER A 74 -1.10 -8.36 15.97
CA SER A 74 -1.87 -8.18 14.74
C SER A 74 -1.02 -8.60 13.53
N ARG A 75 -1.55 -9.46 12.66
CA ARG A 75 -0.83 -10.08 11.52
C ARG A 75 -0.46 -9.10 10.39
N ASP A 76 -0.37 -7.81 10.68
CA ASP A 76 -0.15 -6.77 9.67
C ASP A 76 1.35 -6.55 9.39
N TYR A 77 2.25 -7.02 10.27
CA TYR A 77 3.70 -6.89 10.10
C TYR A 77 4.39 -8.22 10.43
N GLU A 78 5.25 -8.73 9.53
CA GLU A 78 6.03 -9.96 9.72
C GLU A 78 7.42 -9.86 9.06
N GLY A 79 8.46 -10.39 9.73
CA GLY A 79 9.83 -10.53 9.19
C GLY A 79 10.94 -10.08 10.14
N ASP A 80 12.20 -10.35 9.77
CA ASP A 80 13.40 -10.11 10.61
C ASP A 80 13.54 -8.65 11.07
N LYS A 81 13.09 -7.69 10.26
CA LYS A 81 13.11 -6.26 10.61
C LYS A 81 12.15 -5.90 11.73
N LEU A 82 11.00 -6.59 11.81
CA LEU A 82 10.05 -6.41 12.91
C LEU A 82 10.65 -6.91 14.22
N GLU A 83 11.26 -8.09 14.20
CA GLU A 83 11.96 -8.63 15.37
C GLU A 83 13.08 -7.71 15.84
N LEU A 84 13.92 -7.24 14.91
CA LEU A 84 14.98 -6.28 15.24
C LEU A 84 14.41 -4.98 15.83
N HIS A 85 13.35 -4.43 15.24
CA HIS A 85 12.68 -3.22 15.76
C HIS A 85 12.12 -3.44 17.18
N LYS A 86 11.48 -4.59 17.45
CA LYS A 86 10.94 -4.95 18.77
C LYS A 86 12.04 -4.99 19.83
N TRP A 87 13.14 -5.68 19.56
CA TRP A 87 14.24 -5.83 20.51
C TRP A 87 14.98 -4.52 20.77
N ILE A 88 15.23 -3.71 19.73
CA ILE A 88 15.84 -2.39 19.90
C ILE A 88 14.91 -1.45 20.67
N GLY A 89 13.60 -1.50 20.40
CA GLY A 89 12.59 -0.74 21.15
C GLY A 89 12.57 -1.10 22.64
N LEU A 90 12.57 -2.39 22.97
CA LEU A 90 12.62 -2.88 24.35
C LEU A 90 13.93 -2.47 25.06
N ALA A 91 15.08 -2.68 24.41
CA ALA A 91 16.38 -2.29 24.97
C ALA A 91 16.43 -0.79 25.26
N THR A 92 15.90 0.03 24.35
CA THR A 92 15.85 1.49 24.50
C THR A 92 14.93 1.94 25.64
N ALA A 93 13.80 1.27 25.86
CA ALA A 93 12.92 1.54 26.99
C ALA A 93 13.60 1.19 28.33
N ILE A 94 14.31 0.06 28.40
CA ILE A 94 15.10 -0.33 29.59
C ILE A 94 16.19 0.72 29.88
N LEU A 95 16.95 1.14 28.85
CA LEU A 95 17.97 2.18 29.00
C LEU A 95 17.37 3.51 29.48
N SER A 96 16.21 3.90 28.96
CA SER A 96 15.51 5.13 29.37
C SER A 96 15.05 5.05 30.83
N PHE A 97 14.55 3.89 31.27
CA PHE A 97 14.20 3.65 32.67
C PHE A 97 15.42 3.69 33.60
N LEU A 98 16.52 3.02 33.23
CA LEU A 98 17.77 3.07 33.99
C LEU A 98 18.34 4.50 34.05
N THR A 99 18.20 5.27 32.98
CA THR A 99 18.59 6.68 32.93
C THR A 99 17.80 7.50 33.97
N ALA A 100 16.49 7.31 34.04
CA ALA A 100 15.63 7.98 35.02
C ALA A 100 15.96 7.58 36.45
N LEU A 101 16.16 6.27 36.70
CA LEU A 101 16.53 5.74 38.01
C LEU A 101 17.89 6.30 38.48
N LEU A 102 18.90 6.27 37.62
CA LEU A 102 20.23 6.75 37.97
C LEU A 102 20.23 8.26 38.20
N LEU A 103 19.47 9.01 37.40
CA LEU A 103 19.29 10.45 37.60
C LEU A 103 18.64 10.73 38.96
N TYR A 104 17.63 9.95 39.36
CA TYR A 104 17.02 10.04 40.69
C TYR A 104 18.04 9.74 41.81
N ILE A 105 18.86 8.69 41.67
CA ILE A 105 19.89 8.34 42.65
C ILE A 105 20.93 9.47 42.80
N ILE A 106 21.36 10.09 41.69
CA ILE A 106 22.32 11.20 41.71
C ILE A 106 21.78 12.39 42.49
N THR A 107 20.46 12.62 42.51
CA THR A 107 19.87 13.71 43.32
C THR A 107 20.05 13.52 44.82
N LYS A 108 20.19 12.28 45.30
CA LYS A 108 20.42 11.96 46.72
C LYS A 108 21.89 11.78 47.05
N HIS A 109 22.62 11.09 46.17
CA HIS A 109 24.00 10.71 46.39
C HIS A 109 24.83 10.97 45.14
N ARG A 110 25.37 12.17 45.05
CA ARG A 110 26.17 12.64 43.93
C ARG A 110 27.58 12.05 43.97
N THR A 111 27.95 11.36 42.90
CA THR A 111 29.35 10.98 42.63
C THR A 111 29.67 11.23 41.16
N SER A 112 30.91 11.63 40.87
CA SER A 112 31.36 11.91 39.50
C SER A 112 31.19 10.68 38.60
N PHE A 113 31.45 9.49 39.13
CA PHE A 113 31.26 8.21 38.42
C PHE A 113 29.81 7.98 37.98
N ARG A 114 28.82 8.24 38.84
CA ARG A 114 27.40 8.08 38.49
C ARG A 114 26.95 9.06 37.42
N ILE A 115 27.47 10.29 37.44
CA ILE A 115 27.17 11.30 36.41
C ILE A 115 27.66 10.83 35.04
N ILE A 116 28.86 10.23 34.97
CA ILE A 116 29.40 9.69 33.73
C ILE A 116 28.49 8.57 33.20
N ILE A 117 28.11 7.60 34.04
CA ILE A 117 27.22 6.50 33.64
C ILE A 117 25.87 7.05 33.17
N TYR A 118 25.27 8.00 33.89
CA TYR A 118 24.01 8.62 33.50
C TYR A 118 24.08 9.25 32.10
N ARG A 119 25.17 9.95 31.80
CA ARG A 119 25.39 10.55 30.48
C ARG A 119 25.54 9.49 29.39
N LEU A 120 26.28 8.42 29.67
CA LEU A 120 26.38 7.30 28.73
C LEU A 120 25.01 6.69 28.44
N LEU A 121 24.17 6.51 29.46
CA LEU A 121 22.84 5.93 29.30
C LEU A 121 21.89 6.84 28.50
N ILE A 122 21.85 8.15 28.76
CA ILE A 122 20.95 9.06 28.02
C ILE A 122 21.36 9.19 26.55
N PHE A 123 22.67 9.25 26.24
CA PHE A 123 23.13 9.29 24.85
C PHE A 123 22.94 7.95 24.15
N SER A 124 23.17 6.83 24.83
CA SER A 124 22.87 5.50 24.29
C SER A 124 21.38 5.33 24.00
N SER A 125 20.52 5.85 24.87
CA SER A 125 19.07 5.85 24.66
C SER A 125 18.69 6.67 23.43
N ALA A 126 19.26 7.87 23.24
CA ALA A 126 19.01 8.69 22.06
C ALA A 126 19.44 8.02 20.74
N ILE A 127 20.56 7.30 20.75
CA ILE A 127 21.02 6.49 19.61
C ILE A 127 20.04 5.35 19.34
N GLY A 128 19.66 4.59 20.38
CA GLY A 128 18.69 3.49 20.28
C GLY A 128 17.35 3.96 19.72
N ILE A 129 16.85 5.11 20.18
CA ILE A 129 15.64 5.75 19.64
C ILE A 129 15.77 6.06 18.15
N THR A 130 16.92 6.61 17.73
CA THR A 130 17.16 6.96 16.33
C THR A 130 17.14 5.72 15.43
N ILE A 131 17.78 4.63 15.88
CA ILE A 131 17.79 3.36 15.16
C ILE A 131 16.39 2.73 15.13
N ALA A 132 15.69 2.71 16.26
CA ALA A 132 14.32 2.21 16.34
C ALA A 132 13.38 2.99 15.42
N GLY A 133 13.51 4.31 15.39
CA GLY A 133 12.75 5.20 14.49
C GLY A 133 13.06 4.94 13.02
N HIS A 134 14.33 4.71 12.67
CA HIS A 134 14.71 4.33 11.32
C HIS A 134 14.07 3.00 10.90
N LEU A 135 14.14 1.98 11.74
CA LEU A 135 13.52 0.68 11.46
C LEU A 135 11.98 0.78 11.38
N GLY A 136 11.36 1.57 12.25
CA GLY A 136 9.92 1.84 12.21
C GLY A 136 9.49 2.53 10.91
N ALA A 137 10.27 3.49 10.42
CA ALA A 137 10.06 4.13 9.13
C ALA A 137 10.24 3.14 7.98
N GLU A 138 11.21 2.22 8.04
CA GLU A 138 11.36 1.20 7.00
C GLU A 138 10.20 0.19 6.96
N LEU A 139 9.63 -0.15 8.12
CA LEU A 139 8.47 -1.04 8.20
C LEU A 139 7.21 -0.43 7.57
N THR A 140 7.08 0.90 7.59
CA THR A 140 5.88 1.62 7.14
C THR A 140 6.03 2.25 5.75
N HIS A 141 7.24 2.70 5.40
CA HIS A 141 7.53 3.42 4.15
C HIS A 141 8.46 2.66 3.19
N GLY A 142 8.95 1.47 3.57
CA GLY A 142 9.81 0.64 2.73
C GLY A 142 11.31 0.85 2.99
N THR A 143 12.11 -0.04 2.41
CA THR A 143 13.56 -0.09 2.66
C THR A 143 14.27 1.15 2.15
N GLY A 144 15.20 1.69 2.95
CA GLY A 144 16.01 2.83 2.54
C GLY A 144 15.30 4.18 2.56
N PHE A 145 14.14 4.30 3.21
CA PHE A 145 13.37 5.55 3.29
C PHE A 145 14.23 6.75 3.74
N LEU A 146 14.89 6.67 4.90
CA LEU A 146 15.77 7.75 5.37
C LEU A 146 17.11 7.79 4.62
N SER A 147 17.70 6.62 4.34
CA SER A 147 19.04 6.56 3.77
C SER A 147 19.09 7.01 2.30
N SER A 148 17.98 6.96 1.59
CA SER A 148 17.84 7.51 0.23
C SER A 148 18.03 9.03 0.17
N THR A 149 17.82 9.73 1.29
CA THR A 149 17.91 11.20 1.37
C THR A 149 19.30 11.71 1.79
N LEU A 150 20.21 10.81 2.17
CA LEU A 150 21.52 11.19 2.71
C LEU A 150 22.47 11.69 1.60
N PRO A 151 23.20 12.79 1.82
CA PRO A 151 24.02 13.45 0.80
C PRO A 151 25.22 12.64 0.31
N TRP A 152 25.56 11.53 0.97
CA TRP A 152 26.59 10.56 0.54
C TRP A 152 26.02 9.39 -0.27
N ASN A 153 24.72 9.09 -0.11
CA ASN A 153 23.99 8.15 -0.97
C ASN A 153 23.46 8.84 -2.23
N VAL A 154 23.28 10.16 -2.15
CA VAL A 154 23.25 11.04 -3.32
C VAL A 154 24.68 11.11 -3.86
N LYS A 155 24.99 10.41 -4.95
CA LYS A 155 26.32 10.49 -5.57
C LYS A 155 26.64 11.97 -5.86
N LYS A 156 27.66 12.52 -5.19
CA LYS A 156 28.24 13.84 -5.51
C LYS A 156 28.77 13.78 -6.93
N GLY A 157 28.09 14.48 -7.82
CA GLY A 157 28.31 14.45 -9.25
C GLY A 157 26.97 14.28 -9.93
N THR A 158 26.24 15.40 -10.06
CA THR A 158 25.02 15.51 -10.87
C THR A 158 24.01 14.37 -10.62
N LEU A 159 23.12 14.54 -9.64
CA LEU A 159 21.74 14.32 -10.05
C LEU A 159 21.48 15.46 -11.04
N PRO A 160 21.30 15.21 -12.33
CA PRO A 160 20.49 16.14 -13.05
C PRO A 160 19.16 16.06 -12.28
N ARG A 161 18.83 17.11 -11.52
CA ARG A 161 17.51 17.67 -11.77
C ARG A 161 17.60 17.93 -13.25
N VAL A 162 17.18 16.96 -14.06
CA VAL A 162 17.11 17.12 -15.50
C VAL A 162 16.36 18.41 -15.57
N GLU A 163 17.05 19.48 -15.94
CA GLU A 163 16.43 20.76 -16.19
C GLU A 163 15.58 20.40 -17.40
N LEU A 164 14.38 19.92 -17.08
CA LEU A 164 13.51 19.25 -18.01
C LEU A 164 13.21 20.37 -18.96
N ASP A 165 13.90 20.40 -20.10
CA ASP A 165 13.83 21.51 -21.02
C ASP A 165 12.43 21.42 -21.62
N LEU A 166 11.49 22.10 -20.97
CA LEU A 166 10.08 22.11 -21.33
C LEU A 166 9.93 22.65 -22.76
N VAL A 167 10.89 23.44 -23.25
CA VAL A 167 10.93 23.93 -24.64
C VAL A 167 11.33 22.80 -25.59
N ALA A 168 12.31 21.98 -25.24
CA ALA A 168 12.67 20.79 -26.01
C ALA A 168 11.55 19.72 -26.01
N LEU A 169 10.88 19.52 -24.86
CA LEU A 169 9.80 18.53 -24.71
C LEU A 169 8.48 18.94 -25.38
N LYS A 170 8.25 20.25 -25.57
CA LYS A 170 7.10 20.78 -26.32
C LYS A 170 7.20 20.54 -27.83
N LYS A 171 8.35 20.09 -28.36
CA LYS A 171 8.46 19.73 -29.79
C LYS A 171 7.81 18.37 -30.04
N ASP A 172 6.77 18.34 -30.88
CA ASP A 172 5.94 17.16 -31.16
C ASP A 172 6.66 16.09 -32.01
N SER A 173 7.75 16.44 -32.68
CA SER A 173 8.40 15.59 -33.69
C SER A 173 9.44 14.61 -33.15
N LEU A 174 9.70 14.57 -31.84
CA LEU A 174 10.72 13.70 -31.25
C LEU A 174 10.11 12.76 -30.21
N PRO A 175 10.35 11.43 -30.31
CA PRO A 175 10.03 10.49 -29.24
C PRO A 175 10.84 10.83 -27.98
N LEU A 176 10.25 10.62 -26.80
CA LEU A 176 10.95 10.80 -25.53
C LEU A 176 12.16 9.87 -25.49
N THR A 177 13.33 10.40 -25.15
CA THR A 177 14.46 9.56 -24.75
C THR A 177 14.11 8.88 -23.43
N PRO A 178 14.59 7.65 -23.17
CA PRO A 178 14.33 6.95 -21.91
C PRO A 178 14.65 7.79 -20.66
N GLU A 179 15.71 8.59 -20.71
CA GLU A 179 16.12 9.47 -19.62
C GLU A 179 15.10 10.60 -19.38
N ASN A 180 14.57 11.19 -20.45
CA ASN A 180 13.59 12.27 -20.36
C ASN A 180 12.21 11.74 -19.93
N GLU A 181 11.87 10.52 -20.33
CA GLU A 181 10.65 9.84 -19.89
C GLU A 181 10.69 9.58 -18.38
N VAL A 182 11.78 9.02 -17.86
CA VAL A 182 11.96 8.76 -16.42
C VAL A 182 11.90 10.07 -15.62
N ALA A 183 12.56 11.13 -16.10
CA ALA A 183 12.54 12.43 -15.43
C ALA A 183 11.15 13.09 -15.46
N LEU A 184 10.45 13.06 -16.60
CA LEU A 184 9.09 13.56 -16.74
C LEU A 184 8.11 12.82 -15.82
N ASN A 185 8.26 11.51 -15.73
CA ASN A 185 7.47 10.65 -14.84
C ASN A 185 7.72 10.94 -13.35
N ALA A 186 8.97 11.22 -12.98
CA ALA A 186 9.31 11.59 -11.61
C ALA A 186 8.67 12.92 -11.19
N GLU A 187 8.71 13.93 -12.07
CA GLU A 187 8.08 15.24 -11.84
C GLU A 187 6.55 15.11 -11.70
N VAL A 188 5.89 14.35 -12.58
CA VAL A 188 4.43 14.11 -12.51
C VAL A 188 4.05 13.37 -11.24
N LYS A 189 4.83 12.36 -10.83
CA LYS A 189 4.58 11.61 -9.59
C LYS A 189 4.72 12.51 -8.36
N ALA A 190 5.69 13.43 -8.36
CA ALA A 190 5.85 14.42 -7.28
C ALA A 190 4.62 15.33 -7.17
N ILE A 191 4.14 15.86 -8.31
CA ILE A 191 2.92 16.68 -8.39
C ILE A 191 1.71 15.91 -7.83
N PHE A 192 1.50 14.67 -8.26
CA PHE A 192 0.37 13.85 -7.78
C PHE A 192 0.47 13.52 -6.28
N SER A 193 1.68 13.27 -5.78
CA SER A 193 1.91 13.01 -4.37
C SER A 193 1.60 14.21 -3.48
N GLU A 194 2.00 15.41 -3.91
CA GLU A 194 1.80 16.63 -3.14
C GLU A 194 0.33 17.11 -3.20
N SER A 195 -0.29 17.03 -4.38
CA SER A 195 -1.56 17.73 -4.64
C SER A 195 -2.78 16.81 -4.84
N CYS A 196 -2.59 15.50 -5.08
CA CYS A 196 -3.68 14.62 -5.51
C CYS A 196 -3.95 13.43 -4.57
N TYR A 197 -2.93 12.73 -4.08
CA TYR A 197 -3.11 11.46 -3.35
C TYR A 197 -3.86 11.59 -2.02
N LYS A 198 -3.85 12.76 -1.39
CA LYS A 198 -4.64 13.02 -0.18
C LYS A 198 -6.14 12.73 -0.37
N CYS A 199 -6.65 12.91 -1.59
CA CYS A 199 -8.06 12.67 -1.93
C CYS A 199 -8.28 11.57 -2.99
N HIS A 200 -7.27 11.27 -3.81
CA HIS A 200 -7.32 10.29 -4.89
C HIS A 200 -6.18 9.25 -4.76
N GLY A 201 -5.97 8.75 -3.55
CA GLY A 201 -4.90 7.80 -3.19
C GLY A 201 -5.43 6.58 -2.42
N PRO A 202 -4.55 5.73 -1.87
CA PRO A 202 -4.92 4.47 -1.23
C PRO A 202 -5.99 4.61 -0.15
N ASP A 203 -5.86 5.64 0.67
CA ASP A 203 -6.70 5.85 1.85
C ASP A 203 -8.03 6.55 1.53
N LYS A 204 -8.08 7.31 0.43
CA LYS A 204 -9.24 8.11 0.04
C LYS A 204 -9.40 8.16 -1.49
N LYS A 205 -10.60 7.86 -1.97
CA LYS A 205 -10.96 7.78 -3.40
C LYS A 205 -12.17 8.67 -3.75
N LYS A 206 -12.01 10.00 -3.62
CA LYS A 206 -13.09 10.95 -3.98
C LYS A 206 -13.47 10.75 -5.46
N GLY A 207 -14.78 10.67 -5.74
CA GLY A 207 -15.31 10.43 -7.10
C GLY A 207 -14.82 9.12 -7.72
N GLY A 208 -14.49 8.11 -6.92
CA GLY A 208 -13.98 6.81 -7.38
C GLY A 208 -12.60 6.81 -8.04
N LEU A 209 -11.96 7.99 -8.18
CA LEU A 209 -10.69 8.17 -8.87
C LEU A 209 -9.49 7.89 -7.93
N ARG A 210 -8.50 7.19 -8.49
CA ARG A 210 -7.24 6.82 -7.84
C ARG A 210 -6.08 7.08 -8.79
N LEU A 211 -5.10 7.87 -8.37
CA LEU A 211 -4.00 8.35 -9.22
C LEU A 211 -2.63 7.77 -8.84
N ASP A 212 -2.55 6.94 -7.79
CA ASP A 212 -1.30 6.37 -7.27
C ASP A 212 -0.79 5.15 -8.05
N THR A 213 -1.67 4.48 -8.81
CA THR A 213 -1.29 3.38 -9.70
C THR A 213 -1.75 3.64 -11.13
N LYS A 214 -0.95 3.19 -12.09
CA LYS A 214 -1.23 3.31 -13.53
C LYS A 214 -2.63 2.81 -13.85
N GLU A 215 -2.94 1.57 -13.49
CA GLU A 215 -4.18 0.91 -13.88
C GLU A 215 -5.41 1.66 -13.36
N LEU A 216 -5.36 2.18 -12.14
CA LEU A 216 -6.47 2.92 -11.54
C LEU A 216 -6.57 4.35 -12.08
N ALA A 217 -5.43 4.99 -12.37
CA ALA A 217 -5.40 6.32 -12.95
C ALA A 217 -6.01 6.33 -14.36
N PHE A 218 -5.67 5.33 -15.19
CA PHE A 218 -6.19 5.20 -16.54
C PHE A 218 -7.61 4.62 -16.60
N LYS A 219 -8.04 3.87 -15.57
CA LYS A 219 -9.45 3.44 -15.44
C LYS A 219 -10.40 4.64 -15.23
N GLY A 220 -9.93 5.69 -14.57
CA GLY A 220 -10.73 6.87 -14.27
C GLY A 220 -11.64 6.71 -13.05
N GLY A 221 -12.55 7.68 -12.89
CA GLY A 221 -13.45 7.78 -11.73
C GLY A 221 -14.91 7.49 -12.08
N GLU A 222 -15.81 7.92 -11.20
CA GLU A 222 -17.27 7.84 -11.37
C GLU A 222 -17.74 8.64 -12.59
N ASP A 223 -17.04 9.73 -12.92
CA ASP A 223 -17.30 10.58 -14.10
C ASP A 223 -16.67 10.03 -15.40
N GLY A 224 -16.07 8.84 -15.36
CA GLY A 224 -15.46 8.18 -16.51
C GLY A 224 -13.95 8.39 -16.63
N VAL A 225 -13.43 8.28 -17.86
CA VAL A 225 -11.99 8.31 -18.15
C VAL A 225 -11.41 9.69 -17.84
N VAL A 226 -10.38 9.73 -17.00
CA VAL A 226 -9.77 10.98 -16.52
C VAL A 226 -8.53 11.35 -17.33
N ILE A 227 -7.87 10.38 -17.94
CA ILE A 227 -6.64 10.55 -18.73
C ILE A 227 -6.85 9.94 -20.11
N VAL A 228 -6.86 10.78 -21.15
CA VAL A 228 -6.92 10.35 -22.55
C VAL A 228 -5.51 10.50 -23.14
N VAL A 229 -4.86 9.35 -23.34
CA VAL A 229 -3.48 9.23 -23.86
C VAL A 229 -3.31 10.09 -25.12
N GLY A 230 -2.29 10.96 -25.12
CA GLY A 230 -1.95 11.83 -26.25
C GLY A 230 -2.87 13.05 -26.43
N HIS A 231 -3.95 13.17 -25.66
CA HIS A 231 -4.95 14.23 -25.82
C HIS A 231 -5.24 14.95 -24.49
N PRO A 232 -4.39 15.93 -24.10
CA PRO A 232 -4.61 16.74 -22.90
C PRO A 232 -5.96 17.45 -22.91
N GLU A 233 -6.35 18.03 -24.04
CA GLU A 233 -7.60 18.78 -24.18
C GLU A 233 -8.87 17.90 -24.08
N LYS A 234 -8.72 16.58 -24.23
CA LYS A 234 -9.81 15.59 -24.01
C LYS A 234 -9.72 14.92 -22.64
N SER A 235 -8.71 15.23 -21.84
CA SER A 235 -8.48 14.63 -20.53
C SER A 235 -9.13 15.46 -19.44
N GLU A 236 -10.10 14.86 -18.73
CA GLU A 236 -10.77 15.52 -17.59
C GLU A 236 -9.78 15.94 -16.50
N LEU A 237 -8.66 15.22 -16.34
CA LEU A 237 -7.57 15.61 -15.44
C LEU A 237 -7.06 17.03 -15.76
N PHE A 238 -6.71 17.26 -17.02
CA PHE A 238 -6.12 18.51 -17.48
C PHE A 238 -7.13 19.66 -17.44
N ARG A 239 -8.39 19.39 -17.83
CA ARG A 239 -9.48 20.36 -17.72
C ARG A 239 -9.65 20.83 -16.27
N ARG A 240 -9.75 19.90 -15.31
CA ARG A 240 -10.06 20.22 -13.90
C ARG A 240 -8.94 20.97 -13.17
N ILE A 241 -7.68 20.70 -13.49
CA ILE A 241 -6.54 21.44 -12.89
C ILE A 241 -6.35 22.84 -13.49
N THR A 242 -6.92 23.11 -14.67
CA THR A 242 -6.80 24.40 -15.37
C THR A 242 -7.88 25.40 -14.97
N LEU A 243 -9.01 24.92 -14.44
CA LEU A 243 -10.14 25.76 -14.04
C LEU A 243 -9.76 26.81 -12.96
N PRO A 244 -10.44 27.97 -12.91
CA PRO A 244 -10.31 28.93 -11.82
C PRO A 244 -10.64 28.28 -10.47
N SER A 245 -9.97 28.69 -9.39
CA SER A 245 -10.13 28.09 -8.05
C SER A 245 -11.55 28.21 -7.50
N GLU A 246 -12.32 29.16 -8.01
CA GLU A 246 -13.70 29.44 -7.64
C GLU A 246 -14.70 28.50 -8.35
N HIS A 247 -14.25 27.76 -9.38
CA HIS A 247 -15.10 26.86 -10.12
C HIS A 247 -15.32 25.55 -9.34
N LYS A 248 -16.58 25.09 -9.26
CA LYS A 248 -16.98 23.90 -8.49
C LYS A 248 -16.25 22.60 -8.87
N ASP A 249 -15.83 22.48 -10.13
CA ASP A 249 -15.12 21.32 -10.66
C ASP A 249 -13.58 21.49 -10.64
N ALA A 250 -13.08 22.62 -10.13
CA ALA A 250 -11.65 22.87 -10.06
C ALA A 250 -10.97 21.93 -9.05
N MET A 251 -9.80 21.43 -9.44
CA MET A 251 -8.99 20.56 -8.61
C MET A 251 -7.61 21.19 -8.39
N PRO A 252 -7.07 21.16 -7.15
CA PRO A 252 -7.60 20.49 -5.95
C PRO A 252 -8.78 21.24 -5.30
N THR A 253 -9.79 20.49 -4.83
CA THR A 253 -10.96 21.06 -4.10
C THR A 253 -10.61 21.56 -2.71
N GLU A 254 -9.58 21.00 -2.09
CA GLU A 254 -9.02 21.40 -0.81
C GLU A 254 -7.52 21.61 -1.02
N GLY A 255 -7.04 22.85 -0.97
CA GLY A 255 -5.61 23.17 -1.14
C GLY A 255 -5.37 24.40 -2.00
N LYS A 256 -4.09 24.67 -2.29
CA LYS A 256 -3.68 25.72 -3.22
C LYS A 256 -3.81 25.21 -4.65
N LYS A 257 -4.18 26.10 -5.58
CA LYS A 257 -4.13 25.82 -7.03
C LYS A 257 -2.71 25.39 -7.43
N LEU A 258 -2.62 24.43 -8.36
CA LEU A 258 -1.34 24.06 -8.97
C LEU A 258 -0.68 25.29 -9.61
N LYS A 259 0.65 25.32 -9.61
CA LYS A 259 1.40 26.35 -10.33
C LYS A 259 1.29 26.11 -11.83
N ASP A 260 1.35 27.18 -12.63
CA ASP A 260 1.25 27.08 -14.09
C ASP A 260 2.29 26.11 -14.68
N ARG A 261 3.50 26.08 -14.10
CA ARG A 261 4.56 25.12 -14.46
C ARG A 261 4.13 23.66 -14.26
N ASP A 262 3.46 23.35 -13.16
CA ASP A 262 3.05 21.98 -12.83
C ASP A 262 1.92 21.52 -13.75
N ILE A 263 1.01 22.45 -14.08
CA ILE A 263 -0.04 22.23 -15.09
C ILE A 263 0.60 21.94 -16.46
N ASP A 264 1.62 22.72 -16.85
CA ASP A 264 2.37 22.51 -18.10
C ASP A 264 3.08 21.15 -18.14
N ILE A 265 3.66 20.70 -17.03
CA ILE A 265 4.31 19.37 -16.93
C ILE A 265 3.26 18.26 -17.13
N VAL A 266 2.10 18.35 -16.49
CA VAL A 266 1.00 17.38 -16.66
C VAL A 266 0.49 17.41 -18.11
N LYS A 267 0.40 18.59 -18.74
CA LYS A 267 0.01 18.73 -20.15
C LYS A 267 0.98 17.99 -21.08
N ILE A 268 2.27 18.25 -20.93
CA ILE A 268 3.33 17.62 -21.73
C ILE A 268 3.31 16.11 -21.51
N TRP A 269 3.19 15.67 -20.27
CA TRP A 269 3.11 14.26 -19.92
C TRP A 269 1.95 13.54 -20.63
N ILE A 270 0.73 14.09 -20.57
CA ILE A 270 -0.42 13.51 -21.29
C ILE A 270 -0.18 13.50 -22.81
N SER A 271 0.36 14.59 -23.36
CA SER A 271 0.63 14.70 -24.80
C SER A 271 1.64 13.66 -25.30
N LYS A 272 2.63 13.32 -24.46
CA LYS A 272 3.64 12.28 -24.77
C LYS A 272 3.16 10.86 -24.47
N GLY A 273 1.86 10.67 -24.30
CA GLY A 273 1.25 9.36 -24.11
C GLY A 273 1.11 8.94 -22.64
N ALA A 274 1.25 9.89 -21.71
CA ALA A 274 1.17 9.66 -20.27
C ALA A 274 2.04 8.44 -19.85
N PRO A 275 3.35 8.45 -20.19
CA PRO A 275 4.23 7.36 -19.81
C PRO A 275 4.15 7.15 -18.29
N TRP A 276 4.27 5.93 -17.81
CA TRP A 276 4.20 5.67 -16.37
C TRP A 276 5.48 4.95 -16.01
N PRO A 277 6.21 5.34 -14.95
CA PRO A 277 7.41 4.64 -14.57
C PRO A 277 6.99 3.23 -14.18
N GLU A 278 7.34 2.26 -15.02
CA GLU A 278 7.29 0.86 -14.61
C GLU A 278 8.18 0.75 -13.37
N GLY A 279 7.63 0.19 -12.30
CA GLY A 279 8.17 0.31 -10.95
C GLY A 279 9.70 0.22 -10.89
N GLY A 280 10.33 1.35 -10.56
CA GLY A 280 11.72 1.53 -10.17
C GLY A 280 12.75 0.54 -10.72
N VAL A 281 13.40 0.91 -11.83
CA VAL A 281 14.72 0.36 -12.16
C VAL A 281 15.65 1.53 -12.47
N ALA A 282 16.69 1.71 -11.65
CA ALA A 282 17.85 2.52 -12.00
C ALA A 282 18.69 1.76 -13.05
N PRO A 283 19.33 2.44 -14.01
CA PRO A 283 19.92 1.79 -15.18
C PRO A 283 21.22 1.06 -14.82
N GLY A 284 21.21 -0.27 -14.99
CA GLY A 284 22.39 -1.14 -14.94
C GLY A 284 22.70 -1.72 -16.32
N ILE A 285 23.59 -1.04 -17.04
CA ILE A 285 24.53 -1.55 -18.05
C ILE A 285 23.91 -2.34 -19.22
N ALA A 286 23.69 -1.62 -20.33
CA ALA A 286 23.58 -2.21 -21.65
C ALA A 286 24.90 -2.89 -22.07
N THR A 287 24.88 -4.21 -22.25
CA THR A 287 25.81 -4.89 -23.15
C THR A 287 25.07 -5.26 -24.43
N THR A 288 25.25 -4.39 -25.41
CA THR A 288 24.97 -4.63 -26.82
C THR A 288 25.69 -5.89 -27.30
N LYS A 289 24.95 -6.88 -27.80
CA LYS A 289 25.46 -7.71 -28.89
C LYS A 289 24.35 -8.08 -29.87
N ILE A 290 24.43 -7.38 -30.99
CA ILE A 290 23.87 -7.64 -32.32
C ILE A 290 23.62 -9.13 -32.57
N ILE A 291 22.39 -9.50 -32.92
CA ILE A 291 22.13 -10.57 -33.88
C ILE A 291 21.19 -10.03 -34.95
N LYS A 292 21.73 -10.01 -36.16
CA LYS A 292 21.11 -9.69 -37.45
C LYS A 292 19.82 -10.49 -37.68
N SER A 293 18.80 -9.78 -38.15
CA SER A 293 17.95 -10.14 -39.30
C SER A 293 18.02 -11.61 -39.74
N THR A 294 16.95 -12.37 -39.46
CA THR A 294 16.48 -13.42 -40.36
C THR A 294 14.97 -13.55 -40.23
N LEU A 295 14.29 -13.38 -41.38
CA LEU A 295 12.92 -13.77 -41.72
C LEU A 295 12.03 -14.28 -40.57
N LEU A 296 11.00 -13.51 -40.24
CA LEU A 296 9.78 -14.05 -39.64
C LEU A 296 8.62 -13.70 -40.56
N THR A 297 8.29 -14.68 -41.38
CA THR A 297 7.00 -14.90 -42.02
C THR A 297 5.87 -14.54 -41.06
N SER A 298 4.95 -13.72 -41.57
CA SER A 298 3.66 -13.39 -40.98
C SER A 298 2.93 -14.64 -40.47
N LEU A 299 2.83 -14.77 -39.16
CA LEU A 299 1.85 -15.63 -38.51
C LEU A 299 0.66 -14.75 -38.09
N PRO A 300 -0.58 -15.17 -38.42
CA PRO A 300 -1.76 -14.39 -38.11
C PRO A 300 -2.02 -14.45 -36.60
N ILE A 301 -1.84 -13.32 -35.91
CA ILE A 301 -2.39 -13.15 -34.56
C ILE A 301 -3.85 -12.73 -34.74
N SER A 302 -4.74 -13.71 -34.92
CA SER A 302 -6.16 -13.51 -34.67
C SER A 302 -6.82 -14.81 -34.23
N LYS A 303 -6.88 -15.01 -32.91
CA LYS A 303 -7.97 -15.77 -32.30
C LYS A 303 -8.20 -15.23 -30.89
N SER A 304 -9.13 -14.30 -30.76
CA SER A 304 -9.78 -14.06 -29.48
C SER A 304 -10.68 -15.27 -29.21
N GLU A 305 -10.16 -16.27 -28.51
CA GLU A 305 -10.98 -17.39 -28.06
C GLU A 305 -11.79 -16.97 -26.83
N ASN A 306 -13.13 -17.08 -26.94
CA ASN A 306 -14.01 -17.01 -25.78
C ASN A 306 -13.65 -18.15 -24.83
N LEU A 307 -13.36 -17.83 -23.58
CA LEU A 307 -13.07 -18.82 -22.52
C LEU A 307 -14.26 -19.79 -22.35
N THR A 308 -14.00 -21.09 -22.35
CA THR A 308 -15.04 -22.11 -22.14
C THR A 308 -15.43 -22.18 -20.65
N ALA A 309 -16.60 -22.76 -20.33
CA ALA A 309 -17.03 -22.96 -18.94
C ALA A 309 -16.02 -23.80 -18.13
N GLU A 310 -15.40 -24.79 -18.77
CA GLU A 310 -14.36 -25.63 -18.17
C GLU A 310 -13.08 -24.82 -17.88
N ASP A 311 -12.72 -23.86 -18.73
CA ASP A 311 -11.55 -23.00 -18.51
C ASP A 311 -11.78 -22.00 -17.36
N LEU A 312 -13.02 -21.55 -17.18
CA LEU A 312 -13.42 -20.70 -16.06
C LEU A 312 -13.41 -21.47 -14.73
N GLU A 313 -13.88 -22.72 -14.73
CA GLU A 313 -13.80 -23.60 -13.56
C GLU A 313 -12.34 -23.90 -13.20
N LEU A 314 -11.52 -24.24 -14.18
CA LEU A 314 -10.09 -24.46 -14.01
C LEU A 314 -9.36 -23.22 -13.47
N ASN A 315 -9.66 -22.03 -14.00
CA ASN A 315 -9.12 -20.77 -13.45
C ASN A 315 -9.53 -20.56 -11.99
N THR A 316 -10.78 -20.90 -11.64
CA THR A 316 -11.28 -20.77 -10.27
C THR A 316 -10.55 -21.71 -9.32
N GLU A 317 -10.30 -22.96 -9.73
CA GLU A 317 -9.52 -23.91 -8.93
C GLU A 317 -8.09 -23.43 -8.71
N VAL A 318 -7.40 -22.95 -9.75
CA VAL A 318 -6.05 -22.38 -9.62
C VAL A 318 -6.04 -21.16 -8.70
N ARG A 319 -7.01 -20.25 -8.83
CA ARG A 319 -7.08 -19.07 -7.97
C ARG A 319 -7.35 -19.43 -6.51
N ALA A 320 -8.07 -20.51 -6.23
CA ALA A 320 -8.24 -21.03 -4.87
C ALA A 320 -6.91 -21.57 -4.31
N ILE A 321 -6.16 -22.33 -5.13
CA ILE A 321 -4.82 -22.81 -4.76
C ILE A 321 -3.88 -21.63 -4.46
N PHE A 322 -3.84 -20.61 -5.33
CA PHE A 322 -3.02 -19.42 -5.11
C PHE A 322 -3.48 -18.59 -3.90
N ALA A 323 -4.79 -18.50 -3.65
CA ALA A 323 -5.31 -17.79 -2.49
C ALA A 323 -4.85 -18.42 -1.17
N HIS A 324 -4.83 -19.75 -1.11
CA HIS A 324 -4.44 -20.46 0.10
C HIS A 324 -2.91 -20.50 0.29
N ASN A 325 -2.15 -20.61 -0.80
CA ASN A 325 -0.72 -20.93 -0.72
C ASN A 325 0.22 -19.77 -1.14
N CYS A 326 -0.27 -18.74 -1.84
CA CYS A 326 0.59 -17.77 -2.52
C CYS A 326 0.26 -16.30 -2.20
N TYR A 327 -1.01 -15.91 -2.05
CA TYR A 327 -1.39 -14.49 -1.93
C TYR A 327 -0.93 -13.80 -0.63
N SER A 328 -0.59 -14.55 0.42
CA SER A 328 -0.01 -13.98 1.65
C SER A 328 1.29 -13.23 1.39
N CYS A 329 2.09 -13.69 0.41
CA CYS A 329 3.38 -13.09 0.04
C CYS A 329 3.42 -12.52 -1.38
N HIS A 330 2.53 -12.96 -2.27
CA HIS A 330 2.43 -12.53 -3.67
C HIS A 330 1.02 -12.03 -4.01
N GLY A 331 0.47 -11.12 -3.19
CA GLY A 331 -0.86 -10.55 -3.32
C GLY A 331 -0.88 -9.02 -3.22
N ALA A 332 -2.06 -8.42 -3.16
CA ALA A 332 -2.21 -6.95 -3.14
C ALA A 332 -1.50 -6.26 -1.97
N LYS A 333 -1.43 -6.90 -0.80
CA LYS A 333 -0.86 -6.34 0.43
C LYS A 333 0.67 -6.53 0.53
N LYS A 334 1.21 -7.55 -0.13
CA LYS A 334 2.62 -7.95 -0.06
C LYS A 334 3.03 -8.55 -1.40
N MET A 335 4.08 -7.99 -2.00
CA MET A 335 4.57 -8.35 -3.35
C MET A 335 6.04 -8.77 -3.27
N LYS A 336 6.33 -9.92 -2.66
CA LYS A 336 7.70 -10.44 -2.51
C LYS A 336 8.31 -10.67 -3.91
N ALA A 337 9.54 -10.19 -4.12
CA ALA A 337 10.23 -10.20 -5.41
C ALA A 337 9.41 -9.57 -6.56
N GLY A 338 8.61 -8.53 -6.27
CA GLY A 338 7.78 -7.82 -7.24
C GLY A 338 6.62 -8.62 -7.85
N LEU A 339 6.45 -9.89 -7.45
CA LEU A 339 5.45 -10.81 -8.00
C LEU A 339 4.10 -10.67 -7.28
N ARG A 340 3.02 -10.61 -8.07
CA ARG A 340 1.64 -10.56 -7.58
C ARG A 340 0.72 -11.46 -8.42
N LEU A 341 0.07 -12.42 -7.77
CA LEU A 341 -0.66 -13.53 -8.40
C LEU A 341 -2.19 -13.43 -8.28
N ASP A 342 -2.74 -12.45 -7.56
CA ASP A 342 -4.21 -12.28 -7.38
C ASP A 342 -4.90 -11.55 -8.55
N SER A 343 -4.11 -11.05 -9.50
CA SER A 343 -4.58 -10.31 -10.66
C SER A 343 -3.86 -10.77 -11.93
N LYS A 344 -4.61 -10.93 -13.03
CA LYS A 344 -4.11 -11.42 -14.31
C LYS A 344 -2.93 -10.61 -14.82
N THR A 345 -3.08 -9.29 -14.82
CA THR A 345 -2.10 -8.36 -15.39
C THR A 345 -0.78 -8.47 -14.65
N PHE A 346 -0.84 -8.48 -13.31
CA PHE A 346 0.35 -8.64 -12.48
C PHE A 346 0.95 -10.05 -12.55
N ALA A 347 0.11 -11.09 -12.60
CA ALA A 347 0.56 -12.48 -12.67
C ALA A 347 1.29 -12.80 -13.98
N LEU A 348 0.81 -12.24 -15.11
CA LEU A 348 1.43 -12.40 -16.43
C LEU A 348 2.64 -11.48 -16.63
N ARG A 349 2.71 -10.34 -15.93
CA ARG A 349 3.92 -9.50 -15.89
C ARG A 349 5.11 -10.22 -15.27
N GLY A 350 4.86 -11.00 -14.22
CA GLY A 350 5.90 -11.68 -13.45
C GLY A 350 6.50 -10.82 -12.34
N GLY A 351 7.66 -11.23 -11.85
CA GLY A 351 8.38 -10.60 -10.73
C GLY A 351 9.66 -9.90 -11.18
N GLU A 352 10.53 -9.59 -10.21
CA GLU A 352 11.85 -8.99 -10.42
C GLU A 352 12.75 -9.83 -11.35
N ASP A 353 12.59 -11.17 -11.33
CA ASP A 353 13.32 -12.12 -12.17
C ASP A 353 12.70 -12.32 -13.57
N GLY A 354 11.66 -11.55 -13.92
CA GLY A 354 10.96 -11.65 -15.21
C GLY A 354 9.68 -12.49 -15.18
N PRO A 355 9.21 -12.98 -16.34
CA PRO A 355 7.93 -13.68 -16.47
C PRO A 355 7.86 -14.96 -15.63
N VAL A 356 6.89 -15.02 -14.72
CA VAL A 356 6.70 -16.17 -13.82
C VAL A 356 5.75 -17.21 -14.42
N ILE A 357 4.88 -16.79 -15.33
CA ILE A 357 3.92 -17.64 -16.03
C ILE A 357 4.13 -17.45 -17.53
N VAL A 358 4.43 -18.53 -18.25
CA VAL A 358 4.54 -18.55 -19.71
C VAL A 358 3.33 -19.33 -20.25
N PRO A 359 2.29 -18.65 -20.76
CA PRO A 359 1.10 -19.30 -21.30
C PRO A 359 1.44 -20.41 -22.31
N GLY A 360 0.83 -21.58 -22.11
CA GLY A 360 1.02 -22.77 -22.95
C GLY A 360 2.29 -23.56 -22.66
N LYS A 361 3.20 -23.08 -21.80
CA LYS A 361 4.52 -23.69 -21.58
C LYS A 361 4.83 -23.84 -20.09
N PRO A 362 4.28 -24.86 -19.40
CA PRO A 362 4.53 -25.12 -17.98
C PRO A 362 6.03 -25.23 -17.66
N GLU A 363 6.78 -25.97 -18.46
CA GLU A 363 8.21 -26.22 -18.22
C GLU A 363 9.09 -24.96 -18.39
N LYS A 364 8.55 -23.92 -19.07
CA LYS A 364 9.21 -22.60 -19.18
C LYS A 364 8.71 -21.59 -18.15
N SER A 365 7.70 -21.95 -17.36
CA SER A 365 7.12 -21.09 -16.35
C SER A 365 7.85 -21.25 -15.02
N GLU A 366 8.45 -20.17 -14.54
CA GLU A 366 9.20 -20.16 -13.28
C GLU A 366 8.32 -20.57 -12.09
N LEU A 367 7.02 -20.21 -12.12
CA LEU A 367 6.04 -20.65 -11.15
C LEU A 367 6.01 -22.18 -11.01
N PHE A 368 5.99 -22.88 -12.14
CA PHE A 368 5.88 -24.34 -12.18
C PHE A 368 7.18 -25.01 -11.72
N LYS A 369 8.34 -24.43 -12.09
CA LYS A 369 9.64 -24.93 -11.63
C LYS A 369 9.76 -24.82 -10.11
N ARG A 370 9.46 -23.65 -9.54
CA ARG A 370 9.64 -23.40 -8.10
C ARG A 370 8.75 -24.28 -7.21
N ILE A 371 7.53 -24.60 -7.64
CA ILE A 371 6.64 -25.51 -6.89
C ILE A 371 7.04 -26.99 -6.99
N MET A 372 7.84 -27.35 -8.00
CA MET A 372 8.35 -28.71 -8.19
C MET A 372 9.63 -29.01 -7.41
N LEU A 373 10.35 -27.98 -6.98
CA LEU A 373 11.62 -28.14 -6.27
C LEU A 373 11.46 -28.95 -4.95
N PRO A 374 12.57 -29.55 -4.46
CA PRO A 374 12.63 -30.09 -3.10
C PRO A 374 12.33 -29.01 -2.05
N VAL A 375 11.67 -29.37 -0.94
CA VAL A 375 11.20 -28.39 0.08
C VAL A 375 12.36 -27.67 0.76
N ASP A 376 13.52 -28.32 0.83
CA ASP A 376 14.78 -27.81 1.36
C ASP A 376 15.54 -26.90 0.38
N HIS A 377 15.08 -26.78 -0.87
CA HIS A 377 15.70 -25.91 -1.86
C HIS A 377 15.37 -24.43 -1.59
N LYS A 378 16.37 -23.55 -1.64
CA LYS A 378 16.21 -22.11 -1.33
C LYS A 378 15.18 -21.39 -2.21
N GLU A 379 15.02 -21.84 -3.44
CA GLU A 379 14.06 -21.27 -4.42
C GLU A 379 12.70 -22.00 -4.42
N PHE A 380 12.52 -23.00 -3.56
CA PHE A 380 11.25 -23.68 -3.40
C PHE A 380 10.16 -22.69 -2.97
N MET A 381 9.00 -22.81 -3.60
CA MET A 381 7.82 -22.05 -3.25
C MET A 381 6.63 -23.00 -3.09
N PRO A 382 5.75 -22.77 -2.11
CA PRO A 382 5.73 -21.66 -1.16
C PRO A 382 6.76 -21.80 -0.02
N SER A 383 7.45 -20.71 0.35
CA SER A 383 8.52 -20.74 1.37
C SER A 383 8.01 -20.96 2.80
N ASP A 384 6.79 -20.54 3.08
CA ASP A 384 6.23 -20.48 4.44
C ASP A 384 4.98 -21.39 4.59
N ALA A 385 4.76 -22.31 3.62
CA ALA A 385 3.61 -23.20 3.59
C ALA A 385 4.00 -24.65 3.24
N LYS A 386 3.10 -25.59 3.52
CA LYS A 386 3.28 -27.01 3.13
C LYS A 386 3.37 -27.12 1.60
N LYS A 387 4.17 -28.10 1.14
CA LYS A 387 4.26 -28.43 -0.29
C LYS A 387 2.87 -28.74 -0.84
N LEU A 388 2.59 -28.20 -2.03
CA LEU A 388 1.33 -28.43 -2.74
C LEU A 388 1.12 -29.93 -2.98
N SER A 389 -0.14 -30.36 -2.96
CA SER A 389 -0.46 -31.74 -3.32
C SER A 389 -0.14 -32.01 -4.80
N GLN A 390 0.13 -33.27 -5.15
CA GLN A 390 0.35 -33.65 -6.56
C GLN A 390 -0.85 -33.29 -7.45
N ARG A 391 -2.06 -33.31 -6.87
CA ARG A 391 -3.28 -32.85 -7.52
C ARG A 391 -3.21 -31.35 -7.85
N ASP A 392 -2.87 -30.51 -6.88
CA ASP A 392 -2.82 -29.05 -7.07
C ASP A 392 -1.73 -28.64 -8.07
N ILE A 393 -0.56 -29.30 -8.01
CA ILE A 393 0.52 -29.12 -8.99
C ILE A 393 0.01 -29.51 -10.40
N GLY A 394 -0.73 -30.62 -10.52
CA GLY A 394 -1.34 -31.06 -11.77
C GLY A 394 -2.36 -30.06 -12.32
N ILE A 395 -3.20 -29.47 -11.47
CA ILE A 395 -4.18 -28.45 -11.85
C ILE A 395 -3.48 -27.18 -12.37
N ILE A 396 -2.43 -26.73 -11.67
CA ILE A 396 -1.62 -25.58 -12.12
C ILE A 396 -0.93 -25.90 -13.46
N LYS A 397 -0.39 -27.11 -13.63
CA LYS A 397 0.24 -27.54 -14.89
C LYS A 397 -0.74 -27.48 -16.05
N LEU A 398 -1.94 -28.04 -15.85
CA LEU A 398 -3.01 -28.06 -16.85
C LEU A 398 -3.49 -26.64 -17.19
N TRP A 399 -3.61 -25.78 -16.20
CA TRP A 399 -4.00 -24.40 -16.42
C TRP A 399 -2.95 -23.62 -17.23
N ILE A 400 -1.66 -23.76 -16.92
CA ILE A 400 -0.61 -23.13 -17.72
C ILE A 400 -0.59 -23.71 -19.13
N SER A 401 -0.73 -25.03 -19.31
CA SER A 401 -0.72 -25.64 -20.64
C SER A 401 -1.89 -25.19 -21.52
N LYS A 402 -3.05 -24.90 -20.93
CA LYS A 402 -4.20 -24.28 -21.60
C LYS A 402 -4.05 -22.78 -21.90
N GLY A 403 -2.87 -22.20 -21.67
CA GLY A 403 -2.63 -20.79 -21.93
C GLY A 403 -2.94 -19.86 -20.76
N ALA A 404 -2.98 -20.41 -19.53
CA ALA A 404 -3.32 -19.66 -18.33
C ALA A 404 -4.65 -18.88 -18.46
N PRO A 405 -5.75 -19.55 -18.86
CA PRO A 405 -7.04 -18.90 -19.08
C PRO A 405 -7.47 -18.14 -17.83
N TRP A 406 -7.88 -16.88 -18.01
CA TRP A 406 -8.18 -16.00 -16.88
C TRP A 406 -9.38 -15.14 -17.19
N GLN A 407 -10.41 -15.23 -16.34
CA GLN A 407 -11.60 -14.41 -16.47
C GLN A 407 -11.29 -12.96 -16.05
N ASP A 408 -11.28 -12.05 -17.01
CA ASP A 408 -11.22 -10.60 -16.78
C ASP A 408 -12.59 -9.99 -16.50
N ASN A 409 -13.59 -10.85 -16.27
CA ASN A 409 -14.87 -10.45 -15.73
C ASN A 409 -14.59 -9.89 -14.34
N GLY A 410 -14.36 -8.59 -14.27
CA GLY A 410 -14.27 -7.86 -13.02
C GLY A 410 -15.35 -8.41 -12.12
N VAL A 411 -14.95 -8.81 -10.91
CA VAL A 411 -15.87 -9.13 -9.82
C VAL A 411 -16.96 -8.06 -9.88
N LYS A 412 -18.14 -8.44 -10.36
CA LYS A 412 -19.25 -7.51 -10.51
C LYS A 412 -19.63 -7.21 -9.07
N SER A 413 -19.39 -5.97 -8.66
CA SER A 413 -19.54 -5.47 -7.29
C SER A 413 -18.37 -5.83 -6.36
N ALA A 414 -17.89 -4.82 -5.63
CA ALA A 414 -16.91 -4.93 -4.54
C ALA A 414 -17.39 -5.80 -3.34
N ASN A 415 -18.47 -6.56 -3.50
CA ASN A 415 -19.11 -7.36 -2.46
C ASN A 415 -19.24 -8.86 -2.81
N GLU A 416 -18.69 -9.37 -3.92
CA GLU A 416 -18.66 -10.82 -4.17
C GLU A 416 -17.34 -11.46 -3.71
N PRO A 417 -17.38 -12.49 -2.84
CA PRO A 417 -16.18 -13.15 -2.36
C PRO A 417 -15.48 -13.92 -3.48
N VAL A 418 -14.14 -13.94 -3.45
CA VAL A 418 -13.25 -14.75 -4.31
C VAL A 418 -13.42 -16.28 -4.07
N PHE A 419 -14.42 -16.67 -3.26
CA PHE A 419 -14.71 -18.04 -2.86
C PHE A 419 -16.01 -18.53 -3.51
N ARG A 420 -16.20 -19.85 -3.62
CA ARG A 420 -17.48 -20.46 -4.06
C ARG A 420 -18.63 -19.85 -3.24
N VAL A 421 -19.45 -19.02 -3.88
CA VAL A 421 -20.72 -18.60 -3.33
C VAL A 421 -21.60 -19.85 -3.32
N ALA A 422 -21.86 -20.40 -2.14
CA ALA A 422 -22.72 -21.58 -2.01
C ALA A 422 -24.06 -21.33 -2.74
N LYS A 423 -24.63 -22.37 -3.36
CA LYS A 423 -25.88 -22.28 -4.13
C LYS A 423 -27.04 -21.67 -3.32
N LEU A 424 -26.93 -21.67 -1.99
CA LEU A 424 -27.87 -21.16 -1.00
C LEU A 424 -27.43 -19.85 -0.29
N ALA A 425 -26.54 -19.05 -0.87
CA ALA A 425 -26.17 -17.76 -0.27
C ALA A 425 -27.39 -16.82 -0.16
N PRO A 426 -27.52 -16.03 0.92
CA PRO A 426 -28.55 -15.00 1.03
C PRO A 426 -28.46 -14.00 -0.13
N ARG A 427 -29.57 -13.74 -0.81
CA ARG A 427 -29.65 -12.78 -1.93
C ARG A 427 -30.77 -11.79 -1.65
N ASN A 428 -30.57 -10.54 -2.07
CA ASN A 428 -31.64 -9.56 -2.08
C ASN A 428 -32.67 -9.97 -3.16
N PRO A 429 -33.93 -10.26 -2.78
CA PRO A 429 -34.95 -10.61 -3.76
C PRO A 429 -35.32 -9.40 -4.61
N LYS A 430 -35.66 -9.62 -5.89
CA LYS A 430 -36.22 -8.55 -6.74
C LYS A 430 -37.58 -8.15 -6.16
N LEU A 431 -37.73 -6.87 -5.82
CA LEU A 431 -38.99 -6.34 -5.29
C LEU A 431 -40.04 -6.29 -6.41
N PRO A 432 -41.31 -6.63 -6.12
CA PRO A 432 -42.38 -6.54 -7.10
C PRO A 432 -42.75 -5.07 -7.38
N ALA A 433 -43.29 -4.80 -8.57
CA ALA A 433 -43.71 -3.45 -8.96
C ALA A 433 -44.84 -2.94 -8.05
N VAL A 434 -44.70 -1.71 -7.54
CA VAL A 434 -45.73 -1.06 -6.72
C VAL A 434 -46.85 -0.58 -7.65
N THR A 435 -48.04 -1.17 -7.54
CA THR A 435 -49.23 -0.71 -8.28
C THR A 435 -50.28 -0.18 -7.30
N GLY A 436 -50.31 1.14 -7.12
CA GLY A 436 -51.26 1.84 -6.27
C GLY A 436 -50.82 3.28 -5.93
N SER A 437 -51.75 4.13 -5.53
CA SER A 437 -51.55 5.58 -5.25
C SER A 437 -50.78 5.90 -3.97
N LYS A 438 -50.37 4.88 -3.18
CA LYS A 438 -49.60 5.05 -1.94
C LYS A 438 -48.12 4.81 -2.21
N LYS A 439 -47.29 5.85 -2.02
CA LYS A 439 -45.83 5.78 -2.20
C LYS A 439 -45.19 4.99 -1.04
N LEU A 440 -45.09 3.67 -1.19
CA LEU A 440 -44.43 2.78 -0.22
C LEU A 440 -42.91 2.77 -0.46
N SER A 441 -42.11 3.07 0.57
CA SER A 441 -40.64 3.11 0.49
C SER A 441 -39.95 1.91 1.15
N ASN A 442 -40.62 1.22 2.08
CA ASN A 442 -40.06 0.06 2.77
C ASN A 442 -40.20 -1.22 1.91
N PRO A 443 -39.13 -1.99 1.66
CA PRO A 443 -39.16 -3.24 0.91
C PRO A 443 -40.20 -4.27 1.40
N VAL A 444 -40.43 -4.35 2.72
CA VAL A 444 -41.40 -5.28 3.32
C VAL A 444 -42.82 -4.86 2.95
N ASP A 445 -43.14 -3.57 3.06
CA ASP A 445 -44.46 -3.04 2.72
C ASP A 445 -44.81 -3.25 1.25
N ILE A 446 -43.82 -3.20 0.36
CA ILE A 446 -43.99 -3.46 -1.08
C ILE A 446 -44.38 -4.91 -1.36
N TRP A 447 -43.80 -5.86 -0.62
CA TRP A 447 -44.18 -7.27 -0.68
C TRP A 447 -45.57 -7.51 -0.10
N VAL A 448 -45.86 -6.95 1.07
CA VAL A 448 -47.15 -7.07 1.75
C VAL A 448 -48.28 -6.44 0.93
N ALA A 449 -48.02 -5.32 0.25
CA ALA A 449 -48.99 -4.68 -0.64
C ALA A 449 -49.46 -5.60 -1.77
N ASN A 450 -48.54 -6.32 -2.40
CA ASN A 450 -48.89 -7.29 -3.44
C ASN A 450 -49.66 -8.49 -2.87
N TYR A 451 -49.30 -8.96 -1.68
CA TYR A 451 -50.03 -10.01 -0.98
C TYR A 451 -51.47 -9.58 -0.64
N PHE A 452 -51.66 -8.39 -0.06
CA PHE A 452 -52.98 -7.83 0.29
C PHE A 452 -53.84 -7.61 -0.94
N LYS A 453 -53.27 -7.10 -2.05
CA LYS A 453 -53.97 -6.97 -3.32
C LYS A 453 -54.46 -8.32 -3.84
N LYS A 454 -53.59 -9.34 -3.86
CA LYS A 454 -53.95 -10.70 -4.32
C LYS A 454 -55.04 -11.34 -3.45
N ARG A 455 -55.06 -11.03 -2.15
CA ARG A 455 -56.01 -11.59 -1.17
C ARG A 455 -57.21 -10.69 -0.89
N LYS A 456 -57.33 -9.52 -1.55
CA LYS A 456 -58.37 -8.51 -1.31
C LYS A 456 -58.45 -8.05 0.16
N ILE A 457 -57.29 -7.95 0.83
CA ILE A 457 -57.18 -7.50 2.21
C ILE A 457 -56.95 -5.99 2.22
N THR A 458 -57.67 -5.26 3.07
CA THR A 458 -57.47 -3.82 3.31
C THR A 458 -56.34 -3.60 4.31
N TRP A 459 -55.53 -2.57 4.10
CA TRP A 459 -54.50 -2.20 5.06
C TRP A 459 -55.14 -1.80 6.40
N PRO A 460 -54.69 -2.39 7.53
CA PRO A 460 -55.15 -1.96 8.84
C PRO A 460 -54.69 -0.52 9.10
N GLN A 461 -55.42 0.19 9.97
CA GLN A 461 -54.97 1.49 10.45
C GLN A 461 -53.68 1.29 11.27
N LYS A 462 -52.74 2.22 11.12
CA LYS A 462 -51.53 2.22 11.94
C LYS A 462 -51.95 2.49 13.38
N VAL A 463 -51.66 1.55 14.27
CA VAL A 463 -51.81 1.73 15.71
C VAL A 463 -50.49 2.28 16.22
N ASP A 464 -50.55 3.30 17.08
CA ASP A 464 -49.38 3.85 17.76
C ASP A 464 -48.98 2.89 18.89
N ASP A 465 -47.68 2.59 19.02
CA ASP A 465 -47.13 1.75 20.08
C ASP A 465 -47.47 2.30 21.49
N ARG A 466 -47.86 3.57 21.60
CA ARG A 466 -48.35 4.20 22.85
C ARG A 466 -49.73 3.75 23.32
N LEU A 467 -50.48 3.00 22.50
CA LEU A 467 -51.83 2.52 22.83
C LEU A 467 -51.84 1.13 23.50
N TYR A 468 -50.67 0.51 23.71
CA TYR A 468 -50.51 -0.80 24.37
C TYR A 468 -49.64 -0.76 25.61
#